data_AF-A0A2M9A5D7-F1
#
_entry.id   AF-A0A2M9A5D7-F1
#
_cell.length_a   1.000
_cell.length_b   1.000
_cell.length_c   1.000
_cell.angle_alpha   90.00
_cell.angle_beta   90.00
_cell.angle_gamma   90.00
#
_symmetry.space_group_name_H-M   'P 1'
#
loop_
_entity.id
_entity.type
_entity.pdbx_description
1 polymer ?
#
loop_
_entity_poly.entity_id
_entity_poly.type
_entity_poly.pdbx_seq_one_letter_code
_entity_poly.pdbx_strand_id
1 'polypeptide(L)'
;MISEKDLKEIESLSLEEKATRVEKLLEGKETPSAFELGLYLALKMALEIKTGQELGSATGKIVAGWMQKYSPELVEQAIPLAKQFFTDPEKIANRIRNGLLAANG
;
A
#
# COMPACT_ATOMS: atom_id res chain seq x y z
N MET A 1 4.18 -14.45 -15.80
CA MET A 1 5.30 -14.79 -14.90
C MET A 1 6.15 -13.54 -14.76
N ILE A 2 6.17 -12.89 -13.59
CA ILE A 2 7.05 -11.72 -13.36
C ILE A 2 8.49 -12.20 -13.41
N SER A 3 9.29 -11.56 -14.24
CA SER A 3 10.71 -11.90 -14.41
C SER A 3 11.55 -11.37 -13.26
N GLU A 4 12.73 -11.95 -13.06
CA GLU A 4 13.72 -11.47 -12.10
C GLU A 4 14.13 -10.00 -12.34
N LYS A 5 13.98 -9.53 -13.58
CA LYS A 5 14.21 -8.15 -14.00
C LYS A 5 13.12 -7.20 -13.49
N ASP A 6 11.85 -7.60 -13.59
CA ASP A 6 10.71 -6.83 -13.08
C ASP A 6 10.77 -6.70 -11.54
N LEU A 7 11.25 -7.74 -10.87
CA LEU A 7 11.50 -7.72 -9.42
C LEU A 7 12.61 -6.73 -9.04
N LYS A 8 13.73 -6.73 -9.77
CA LYS A 8 14.82 -5.76 -9.56
C LYS A 8 14.40 -4.32 -9.85
N GLU A 9 13.57 -4.09 -10.87
CA GLU A 9 13.03 -2.77 -11.17
C GLU A 9 12.17 -2.27 -10.01
N ILE A 10 11.29 -3.10 -9.45
CA ILE A 10 10.48 -2.76 -8.28
C ILE A 10 11.35 -2.52 -7.04
N GLU A 11 12.39 -3.33 -6.81
CA GLU A 11 13.33 -3.11 -5.71
C GLU A 11 14.10 -1.79 -5.85
N SER A 12 14.44 -1.41 -7.09
CA SER A 12 15.15 -0.16 -7.41
C SER A 12 14.32 1.11 -7.27
N LEU A 13 12.99 1.01 -7.26
CA LEU A 13 12.12 2.17 -7.09
C LEU A 13 12.24 2.75 -5.67
N SER A 14 12.30 4.07 -5.61
CA SER A 14 12.16 4.82 -4.36
C SER A 14 10.81 4.55 -3.70
N LEU A 15 10.74 4.78 -2.39
CA LEU A 15 9.51 4.61 -1.62
C LEU A 15 8.40 5.54 -2.15
N GLU A 16 8.78 6.72 -2.60
CA GLU A 16 7.94 7.74 -3.22
C GLU A 16 7.34 7.24 -4.55
N GLU A 17 8.16 6.63 -5.41
CA GLU A 17 7.69 6.07 -6.69
C GLU A 17 6.76 4.87 -6.46
N LYS A 18 7.08 4.02 -5.48
CA LYS A 18 6.22 2.90 -5.07
C LYS A 18 4.86 3.40 -4.60
N ALA A 19 4.84 4.39 -3.70
CA ALA A 19 3.60 4.99 -3.20
C ALA A 19 2.78 5.61 -4.33
N THR A 20 3.42 6.37 -5.22
CA THR A 20 2.77 7.02 -6.38
C THR A 20 2.18 5.99 -7.35
N ARG A 21 2.86 4.87 -7.58
CA ARG A 21 2.36 3.82 -8.48
C ARG A 21 1.14 3.12 -7.91
N VAL A 22 1.14 2.82 -6.60
CA VAL A 22 -0.03 2.24 -5.93
C VAL A 22 -1.19 3.25 -5.88
N GLU A 23 -0.91 4.54 -5.67
CA GLU A 23 -1.92 5.61 -5.74
C GLU A 23 -2.65 5.61 -7.08
N LYS A 24 -1.91 5.60 -8.19
CA LYS A 24 -2.48 5.57 -9.55
C LYS A 24 -3.29 4.30 -9.84
N LEU A 25 -2.96 3.17 -9.23
CA LEU A 25 -3.75 1.94 -9.36
C LEU A 25 -5.07 2.00 -8.58
N LEU A 26 -5.12 2.80 -7.52
CA LEU A 26 -6.31 3.03 -6.70
C LEU A 26 -7.18 4.17 -7.23
N GLU A 27 -6.59 5.13 -7.96
CA GLU A 27 -7.31 6.20 -8.63
C GLU A 27 -8.36 5.63 -9.60
N GLY A 28 -9.62 6.07 -9.45
CA GLY A 28 -10.73 5.58 -10.27
C GLY A 28 -11.24 4.18 -9.94
N LYS A 29 -10.59 3.44 -9.03
CA LYS A 29 -11.10 2.12 -8.60
C LYS A 29 -12.26 2.29 -7.62
N GLU A 30 -13.44 1.81 -8.00
CA GLU A 30 -14.64 1.86 -7.14
C GLU A 30 -14.58 0.81 -6.03
N THR A 31 -13.98 -0.35 -6.31
CA THR A 31 -13.93 -1.50 -5.39
C THR A 31 -12.48 -1.95 -5.15
N PRO A 32 -11.64 -1.14 -4.48
CA PRO A 32 -10.31 -1.59 -4.09
C PRO A 32 -10.41 -2.68 -3.03
N SER A 33 -9.46 -3.61 -3.03
CA SER A 33 -9.34 -4.62 -1.98
C SER A 33 -8.71 -4.05 -0.71
N ALA A 34 -8.98 -4.67 0.44
CA ALA A 34 -8.35 -4.30 1.71
C ALA A 34 -6.81 -4.37 1.63
N PHE A 35 -6.29 -5.29 0.82
CA PHE A 35 -4.86 -5.43 0.58
C PHE A 35 -4.26 -4.22 -0.15
N GLU A 36 -4.91 -3.74 -1.20
CA GLU A 36 -4.41 -2.59 -1.97
C GLU A 36 -4.44 -1.30 -1.13
N LEU A 37 -5.53 -1.10 -0.37
CA LEU A 37 -5.61 0.01 0.60
C LEU A 37 -4.55 -0.12 1.69
N GLY A 38 -4.36 -1.32 2.25
CA GLY A 38 -3.34 -1.57 3.27
C GLY A 38 -1.92 -1.34 2.76
N LEU A 39 -1.61 -1.77 1.53
CA LEU A 39 -0.33 -1.54 0.87
C LEU A 39 -0.06 -0.04 0.67
N TYR A 40 -1.04 0.70 0.17
CA TYR A 40 -0.92 2.14 0.00
C TYR A 40 -0.69 2.86 1.33
N LEU A 41 -1.49 2.50 2.35
CA LEU A 41 -1.39 3.09 3.69
C LEU A 41 -0.01 2.84 4.30
N ALA A 42 0.53 1.63 4.18
CA ALA A 42 1.87 1.29 4.65
C ALA A 42 2.97 2.12 3.96
N LEU A 43 2.89 2.29 2.64
CA LEU A 43 3.87 3.09 1.89
C LEU A 43 3.84 4.56 2.32
N LYS A 44 2.65 5.13 2.53
CA LYS A 44 2.50 6.52 3.03
C LYS A 44 2.97 6.66 4.48
N MET A 45 2.69 5.68 5.35
CA MET A 45 3.21 5.65 6.73
C MET A 45 4.75 5.56 6.74
N ALA A 46 5.34 4.78 5.83
CA ALA A 46 6.79 4.69 5.70
C ALA A 46 7.40 6.02 5.22
N LEU A 47 6.68 6.77 4.37
CA LEU A 47 7.09 8.12 3.96
C LEU A 47 7.01 9.13 5.11
N GLU A 48 5.99 9.05 5.97
CA GLU A 48 5.92 9.88 7.19
C GLU A 48 7.18 9.66 8.05
N ILE A 49 7.53 8.40 8.31
CA ILE A 49 8.74 8.04 9.08
C ILE A 49 10.01 8.56 8.40
N LYS A 50 10.16 8.30 7.09
CA LYS A 50 11.34 8.71 6.31
C LYS A 50 11.54 10.23 6.31
N THR A 51 10.45 10.99 6.33
CA THR A 51 10.47 12.46 6.29
C THR A 51 10.46 13.10 7.68
N GLY A 52 10.53 12.30 8.76
CA GLY A 52 10.53 12.80 10.14
C GLY A 52 9.18 13.34 10.61
N GLN A 53 8.09 12.99 9.92
CA GLN A 53 6.74 13.35 10.33
C GLN A 53 6.22 12.39 11.40
N GLU A 54 5.29 12.89 12.23
CA GLU A 54 4.57 12.03 13.17
C GLU A 54 3.74 11.00 12.40
N LEU A 55 3.81 9.74 12.85
CA LEU A 55 3.07 8.64 12.26
C LEU A 55 1.56 8.90 12.39
N GLY A 56 0.83 8.84 11.27
CA GLY A 56 -0.61 9.14 11.27
C GLY A 56 -0.96 10.57 10.83
N SER A 57 0.01 11.48 10.75
CA SER A 57 -0.26 12.90 10.48
C SER A 57 -0.89 13.18 9.11
N ALA A 58 -0.46 12.48 8.06
CA ALA A 58 -1.06 12.48 6.73
C ALA A 58 -1.97 11.27 6.53
N THR A 59 -1.55 10.11 7.01
CA THR A 59 -2.24 8.83 6.80
C THR A 59 -3.56 8.73 7.55
N GLY A 60 -3.70 9.43 8.68
CA GLY A 60 -4.98 9.57 9.37
C GLY A 60 -6.05 10.26 8.52
N LYS A 61 -5.66 11.28 7.73
CA LYS A 61 -6.57 11.96 6.80
C LYS A 61 -6.98 11.05 5.64
N ILE A 62 -6.08 10.20 5.17
CA ILE A 62 -6.36 9.18 4.13
C ILE A 62 -7.44 8.22 4.63
N VAL A 63 -7.24 7.64 5.81
CA VAL A 63 -8.21 6.70 6.42
C VAL A 63 -9.56 7.39 6.66
N ALA A 64 -9.56 8.60 7.19
CA ALA A 64 -10.79 9.37 7.38
C ALA A 64 -11.54 9.60 6.05
N GLY A 65 -10.83 9.90 4.96
CA GLY A 65 -11.42 10.03 3.63
C GLY A 65 -11.98 8.70 3.10
N TRP A 66 -11.32 7.58 3.35
CA TRP A 66 -11.83 6.26 2.98
C TRP A 66 -13.10 5.88 3.72
N MET A 67 -13.22 6.23 5.01
CA MET A 67 -14.45 5.99 5.78
C MET A 67 -15.67 6.72 5.19
N GLN A 68 -15.47 7.75 4.36
CA GLN A 68 -16.55 8.45 3.65
C GLN A 68 -16.84 7.86 2.27
N LYS A 69 -15.89 7.11 1.68
CA LYS A 69 -15.95 6.61 0.30
C LYS A 69 -16.25 5.11 0.21
N TYR A 70 -15.75 4.33 1.17
CA TYR A 70 -15.78 2.87 1.17
C TYR A 70 -16.51 2.36 2.42
N SER A 71 -16.86 1.06 2.43
CA SER A 71 -17.51 0.46 3.60
C SER A 71 -16.56 0.46 4.82
N PRO A 72 -17.06 0.68 6.04
CA PRO A 72 -16.25 0.61 7.25
C PRO A 72 -15.46 -0.69 7.37
N GLU A 73 -16.07 -1.83 7.04
CA GLU A 73 -15.45 -3.16 7.14
C GLU A 73 -14.23 -3.29 6.23
N LEU A 74 -14.29 -2.71 5.01
CA LEU A 74 -13.16 -2.70 4.08
C LEU A 74 -11.99 -1.87 4.64
N VAL A 75 -12.29 -0.70 5.20
CA VAL A 75 -11.28 0.20 5.77
C VAL A 75 -10.65 -0.41 7.03
N GLU A 76 -11.46 -0.99 7.91
CA GLU A 76 -10.99 -1.68 9.13
C GLU A 76 -10.10 -2.87 8.82
N GLN A 77 -10.33 -3.59 7.71
CA GLN A 77 -9.45 -4.67 7.25
C GLN A 77 -8.12 -4.16 6.67
N ALA A 78 -8.09 -2.96 6.10
CA ALA A 78 -6.87 -2.38 5.49
C ALA A 78 -5.83 -1.94 6.54
N ILE A 79 -6.28 -1.40 7.68
CA ILE A 79 -5.40 -0.89 8.76
C ILE A 79 -4.45 -1.97 9.33
N PRO A 80 -4.90 -3.16 9.75
CA PRO A 80 -4.01 -4.19 10.26
C PRO A 80 -3.08 -4.74 9.17
N LEU A 81 -3.49 -4.73 7.90
CA LEU A 81 -2.63 -5.09 6.78
C LEU A 81 -1.49 -4.08 6.60
N ALA A 82 -1.77 -2.79 6.76
CA ALA A 82 -0.74 -1.75 6.74
C ALA A 82 0.25 -1.89 7.90
N LYS A 83 -0.24 -2.21 9.10
CA LYS A 83 0.62 -2.47 10.28
C LYS A 83 1.54 -3.69 10.07
N GLN A 84 1.04 -4.75 9.44
CA GLN A 84 1.84 -5.94 9.11
C GLN A 84 3.06 -5.60 8.26
N PHE A 85 2.99 -4.55 7.44
CA PHE A 85 4.12 -4.05 6.64
C PHE A 85 5.33 -3.65 7.49
N PHE A 86 5.09 -3.08 8.68
CA PHE A 86 6.14 -2.64 9.59
C PHE A 86 6.67 -3.74 10.49
N THR A 87 5.81 -4.68 10.88
CA THR A 87 6.16 -5.73 11.83
C THR A 87 6.71 -6.99 11.17
N ASP A 88 6.41 -7.21 9.89
CA ASP A 88 6.79 -8.41 9.13
C ASP A 88 7.04 -8.07 7.64
N PRO A 89 8.16 -7.41 7.32
CA PRO A 89 8.45 -6.93 5.97
C PRO A 89 8.65 -8.07 4.94
N GLU A 90 9.13 -9.25 5.36
CA GLU A 90 9.35 -10.40 4.46
C GLU A 90 8.04 -11.01 3.95
N LYS A 91 7.07 -11.20 4.86
CA LYS A 91 5.74 -11.71 4.52
C LYS A 91 4.99 -10.79 3.57
N ILE A 92 5.26 -9.50 3.68
CA ILE A 92 4.68 -8.46 2.85
C ILE A 92 5.38 -8.38 1.50
N ALA A 93 6.70 -8.47 1.41
CA ALA A 93 7.41 -8.56 0.13
C ALA A 93 6.87 -9.73 -0.71
N ASN A 94 6.61 -10.87 -0.07
CA ASN A 94 5.97 -12.02 -0.71
C ASN A 94 4.53 -11.73 -1.16
N ARG A 95 3.73 -11.03 -0.35
CA ARG A 95 2.36 -10.63 -0.72
C ARG A 95 2.30 -9.57 -1.82
N ILE A 96 3.20 -8.59 -1.82
CA ILE A 96 3.32 -7.58 -2.88
C ILE A 96 3.67 -8.26 -4.20
N ARG A 97 4.66 -9.16 -4.16
CA ARG A 97 5.03 -9.98 -5.32
C ARG A 97 3.82 -10.73 -5.87
N ASN A 98 3.04 -11.36 -5.01
CA ASN A 98 1.83 -12.10 -5.40
C ASN A 98 0.67 -11.20 -5.86
N GLY A 99 0.49 -10.03 -5.25
CA GLY A 99 -0.57 -9.07 -5.59
C GLY A 99 -0.30 -8.35 -6.92
N LEU A 100 0.94 -7.94 -7.17
CA LEU A 100 1.37 -7.38 -8.46
C LEU A 100 1.31 -8.42 -9.59
N LEU A 101 1.53 -9.69 -9.28
CA LEU A 101 1.32 -10.81 -10.21
C LEU A 101 -0.15 -10.98 -10.59
N ALA A 102 -1.06 -10.82 -9.63
CA ALA A 102 -2.49 -11.00 -9.83
C ALA A 102 -3.16 -9.84 -10.61
N ALA A 103 -2.61 -8.63 -10.56
CA ALA A 103 -3.14 -7.46 -11.27
C ALA A 103 -2.84 -7.45 -12.78
N ASN A 104 -2.04 -8.39 -13.29
CA ASN A 104 -1.69 -8.56 -14.71
C ASN A 104 -2.21 -9.88 -15.30
N GLY A 105 -3.22 -10.49 -14.67
CA GLY A 105 -3.87 -11.73 -15.11
C GLY A 105 -5.32 -11.52 -15.51
#